data_AF-A0A9Q3EAI0-F1
#
_entry.id   AF-A0A9Q3EAI0-F1
#
_cell.length_a   1.000
_cell.length_b   1.000
_cell.length_c   1.000
_cell.angle_alpha   90.00
_cell.angle_beta   90.00
_cell.angle_gamma   90.00
#
_symmetry.space_group_name_H-M   'P 1'
#
loop_
_entity.id
_entity.type
_entity.pdbx_description
1 polymer ?
#
loop_
_entity_poly.entity_id
_entity_poly.type
_entity_poly.pdbx_seq_one_letter_code
_entity_poly.pdbx_strand_id
1 'polypeptide(L)'
;MAIDQKEIAEGLLKPVPKNIKEMQSFLGLSSYYRNHIKTFSHITSSLYKLCSKDVVFEITKERRDAYERIKHELKNAPVVILPAFELPFKLYINAACIQGLGAALHQRQIVDCEPREGVICYISRKLKDSEARYGAIQTECLCLAWALDKLHYYLEGAVFEVCTALKSLLNMKTTNRKMLR
;
A
#
# COMPACT_ATOMS: atom_id res chain seq x y z
N MET A 1 20.96 -3.46 4.11
CA MET A 1 20.72 -3.45 5.57
C MET A 1 19.46 -4.25 5.82
N ALA A 2 19.61 -5.46 6.34
CA ALA A 2 18.48 -6.27 6.76
C ALA A 2 17.76 -5.51 7.88
N ILE A 3 16.45 -5.34 7.73
CA ILE A 3 15.59 -4.78 8.75
C ILE A 3 15.83 -5.61 10.03
N ASP A 4 16.27 -4.98 11.11
CA ASP A 4 16.45 -5.66 12.40
C ASP A 4 15.06 -6.09 12.90
N GLN A 5 14.69 -7.34 12.60
CA GLN A 5 13.40 -7.92 12.96
C GLN A 5 13.19 -7.96 14.49
N LYS A 6 14.25 -7.76 15.26
CA LYS A 6 14.26 -7.81 16.73
C LYS A 6 13.67 -6.53 17.34
N GLU A 7 14.08 -5.34 16.88
CA GLU A 7 13.48 -4.07 17.36
C GLU A 7 12.00 -3.93 16.93
N ILE A 8 11.66 -4.42 15.73
CA ILE A 8 10.27 -4.49 15.24
C ILE A 8 9.41 -5.32 16.19
N ALA A 9 9.92 -6.45 16.68
CA ALA A 9 9.19 -7.31 17.59
C ALA A 9 8.88 -6.61 18.92
N GLU A 10 9.83 -5.89 19.52
CA GLU A 10 9.64 -5.27 20.85
C GLU A 10 8.67 -4.08 20.84
N GLY A 11 8.69 -3.24 19.80
CA GLY A 11 7.77 -2.12 19.66
C GLY A 11 6.33 -2.53 19.32
N LEU A 12 6.15 -3.63 18.58
CA LEU A 12 4.87 -4.07 17.99
C LEU A 12 4.18 -5.21 18.74
N LEU A 13 4.87 -5.92 19.66
CA LEU A 13 4.24 -6.91 20.56
C LEU A 13 3.45 -6.28 21.71
N LYS A 14 3.26 -4.96 21.73
CA LYS A 14 2.46 -4.31 22.77
C LYS A 14 1.03 -4.87 22.80
N PRO A 15 0.45 -5.00 24.02
CA PRO A 15 -0.94 -5.39 24.17
C PRO A 15 -1.85 -4.37 23.48
N VAL A 16 -3.08 -4.78 23.20
CA VAL A 16 -4.07 -3.91 22.56
C VAL A 16 -4.16 -2.58 23.33
N PRO A 17 -3.98 -1.42 22.65
CA PRO A 17 -3.89 -0.12 23.29
C PRO A 17 -5.19 0.20 24.03
N LYS A 18 -5.09 0.75 25.23
CA LYS A 18 -6.26 1.10 26.07
C LYS A 18 -6.66 2.57 25.96
N ASN A 19 -5.78 3.39 25.37
CA ASN A 19 -5.94 4.83 25.25
C ASN A 19 -5.66 5.32 23.83
N ILE A 20 -6.24 6.47 23.47
CA ILE A 20 -6.01 7.14 22.17
C ILE A 20 -4.52 7.41 21.94
N LYS A 21 -3.78 7.85 22.97
CA LYS A 21 -2.34 8.13 22.87
C LYS A 21 -1.52 6.89 22.49
N GLU A 22 -1.86 5.73 23.07
CA GLU A 22 -1.19 4.47 22.76
C GLU A 22 -1.52 4.01 21.34
N MET A 23 -2.77 4.18 20.91
CA MET A 23 -3.18 3.89 19.53
C MET A 23 -2.47 4.79 18.52
N GLN A 24 -2.33 6.09 18.81
CA GLN A 24 -1.60 7.03 17.95
C GLN A 24 -0.10 6.70 17.88
N SER A 25 0.52 6.31 19.00
CA SER A 25 1.91 5.86 19.03
C SER A 25 2.11 4.59 18.18
N PHE A 26 1.20 3.61 18.31
CA PHE A 26 1.21 2.41 17.48
C PHE A 26 1.01 2.72 15.99
N LEU A 27 0.07 3.60 15.65
CA LEU A 27 -0.17 4.03 14.25
C LEU A 27 1.04 4.79 13.67
N GLY A 28 1.71 5.61 14.48
CA GLY A 28 2.94 6.29 14.09
C GLY A 28 4.06 5.31 13.75
N LEU A 29 4.30 4.33 14.64
CA LEU A 29 5.33 3.30 14.43
C LEU A 29 5.00 2.40 13.22
N SER A 30 3.76 1.90 13.14
CA SER A 30 3.33 1.05 12.04
C SER A 30 3.30 1.78 10.70
N SER A 31 3.07 3.10 10.68
CA SER A 31 3.16 3.93 9.48
C SER A 31 4.56 3.96 8.89
N TYR A 32 5.61 3.85 9.70
CA TYR A 32 7.00 3.72 9.20
C TYR A 32 7.15 2.50 8.29
N TYR A 33 6.51 1.39 8.66
CA TYR A 33 6.54 0.14 7.92
C TYR A 33 5.39 -0.02 6.91
N ARG A 34 4.63 1.03 6.62
CA ARG A 34 3.49 0.97 5.70
C ARG A 34 3.85 0.43 4.32
N ASN A 35 5.11 0.62 3.90
CA ASN A 35 5.62 0.17 2.60
C ASN A 35 5.86 -1.34 2.54
N HIS A 36 5.80 -2.05 3.67
CA HIS A 36 5.95 -3.50 3.77
C HIS A 36 4.61 -4.23 3.90
N ILE A 37 3.54 -3.51 4.23
CA ILE A 37 2.22 -4.08 4.50
C ILE A 37 1.30 -3.80 3.30
N LYS A 38 0.83 -4.88 2.67
CA LYS A 38 -0.19 -4.78 1.62
C LYS A 38 -1.48 -4.19 2.21
N THR A 39 -2.10 -3.25 1.48
CA THR A 39 -3.36 -2.58 1.86
C THR A 39 -3.37 -1.93 3.25
N PHE A 40 -2.22 -1.44 3.74
CA PHE A 40 -2.09 -0.77 5.04
C PHE A 40 -3.15 0.30 5.31
N SER A 41 -3.43 1.18 4.33
CA SER A 41 -4.42 2.26 4.48
C SER A 41 -5.84 1.75 4.73
N HIS A 42 -6.17 0.57 4.22
CA HIS A 42 -7.47 -0.07 4.41
C HIS A 42 -7.58 -0.64 5.82
N ILE A 43 -6.57 -1.40 6.27
CA ILE A 43 -6.56 -2.03 7.59
C ILE A 43 -6.56 -0.98 8.70
N THR A 44 -5.72 0.07 8.56
CA THR A 44 -5.64 1.16 9.55
C THR A 44 -6.83 2.13 9.50
N SER A 45 -7.72 2.01 8.52
CA SER A 45 -8.82 2.96 8.33
C SER A 45 -9.71 3.11 9.55
N SER A 46 -10.09 1.98 10.16
CA SER A 46 -10.93 1.91 11.35
C SER A 46 -10.19 2.42 12.60
N LEU A 47 -8.88 2.21 12.66
CA LEU A 47 -8.00 2.66 13.74
C LEU A 47 -7.76 4.18 13.69
N TYR A 48 -7.55 4.76 12.51
CA TYR A 48 -7.44 6.22 12.38
C TYR A 48 -8.73 6.94 12.76
N LYS A 49 -9.91 6.36 12.45
CA LYS A 49 -11.21 6.89 12.88
C LYS A 49 -11.37 6.89 14.41
N LEU A 50 -10.79 5.90 15.10
CA LEU A 50 -10.78 5.83 16.57
C LEU A 50 -9.97 6.96 17.21
N CYS A 51 -8.99 7.51 16.50
CA CYS A 51 -8.12 8.58 16.97
C CYS A 51 -8.67 10.00 16.70
N SER A 52 -9.87 10.12 16.11
CA SER A 52 -10.54 11.40 15.86
C SER A 52 -11.14 11.99 17.14
N LYS A 53 -11.21 13.33 17.22
CA LYS A 53 -11.65 14.06 18.43
C LYS A 53 -13.09 13.79 18.84
N ASP A 54 -13.94 13.40 17.89
CA ASP A 54 -15.39 13.25 18.08
C ASP A 54 -15.85 11.80 18.28
N VAL A 55 -14.91 10.86 18.53
CA VAL A 55 -15.20 9.42 18.60
C VAL A 55 -14.83 8.87 19.97
N VAL A 56 -15.79 8.17 20.60
CA VAL A 56 -15.56 7.45 21.85
C VAL A 56 -14.54 6.32 21.61
N PHE A 57 -13.55 6.23 22.49
CA PHE A 57 -12.54 5.19 22.40
C PHE A 57 -13.16 3.82 22.77
N GLU A 58 -13.51 3.03 21.76
CA GLU A 58 -14.04 1.68 21.92
C GLU A 58 -13.31 0.69 21.02
N ILE A 59 -12.85 -0.42 21.59
CA ILE A 59 -12.22 -1.49 20.83
C ILE A 59 -13.28 -2.54 20.50
N THR A 60 -13.95 -2.32 19.38
CA THR A 60 -14.83 -3.31 18.77
C THR A 60 -14.03 -4.48 18.21
N LYS A 61 -14.70 -5.60 17.93
CA LYS A 61 -14.08 -6.78 17.32
C LYS A 61 -13.34 -6.43 16.01
N GLU A 62 -13.95 -5.62 15.15
CA GLU A 62 -13.34 -5.18 13.89
C GLU A 62 -12.02 -4.40 14.10
N ARG A 63 -11.97 -3.50 15.10
CA ARG A 63 -10.76 -2.73 15.43
C ARG A 63 -9.67 -3.63 16.02
N ARG A 64 -10.04 -4.60 16.84
CA ARG A 64 -9.09 -5.61 17.37
C ARG A 64 -8.53 -6.47 16.23
N ASP A 65 -9.37 -6.94 15.32
CA ASP A 65 -8.95 -7.74 14.18
C ASP A 65 -8.01 -6.95 13.26
N ALA A 66 -8.29 -5.65 13.04
CA ALA A 66 -7.39 -4.76 12.30
C ALA A 66 -6.02 -4.60 12.99
N TYR A 67 -6.00 -4.44 14.32
CA TYR A 67 -4.77 -4.33 15.11
C TYR A 67 -3.92 -5.61 15.03
N GLU A 68 -4.54 -6.77 15.25
CA GLU A 68 -3.85 -8.06 15.17
C GLU A 68 -3.39 -8.39 13.75
N ARG A 69 -4.16 -7.98 12.73
CA ARG A 69 -3.75 -8.14 11.34
C ARG A 69 -2.49 -7.34 11.03
N ILE A 70 -2.39 -6.08 11.47
CA ILE A 70 -1.16 -5.28 11.29
C ILE A 70 0.03 -5.96 11.97
N LYS A 71 -0.14 -6.47 13.19
CA LYS A 71 0.92 -7.22 13.90
C LYS A 71 1.34 -8.47 13.14
N HIS A 72 0.38 -9.22 12.61
CA HIS A 72 0.64 -10.41 11.82
C HIS A 72 1.40 -10.09 10.53
N GLU A 73 0.96 -9.07 9.77
CA GLU A 73 1.62 -8.64 8.54
C GLU A 73 3.02 -8.08 8.80
N LEU A 74 3.26 -7.43 9.95
CA LEU A 74 4.59 -6.97 10.34
C LEU A 74 5.52 -8.11 10.73
N LYS A 75 4.99 -9.12 11.43
CA LYS A 75 5.75 -10.32 11.81
C LYS A 75 6.12 -11.16 10.59
N ASN A 76 5.20 -11.26 9.63
CA ASN A 76 5.37 -12.03 8.40
C ASN A 76 5.77 -11.16 7.22
N ALA A 77 6.20 -9.92 7.47
CA ALA A 77 6.48 -8.95 6.42
C ALA A 77 7.50 -9.57 5.45
N PRO A 78 7.18 -9.64 4.15
CA PRO A 78 8.12 -10.16 3.18
C PRO A 78 9.38 -9.31 3.23
N VAL A 79 10.54 -9.96 3.14
CA VAL A 79 11.83 -9.28 3.04
C VAL A 79 11.75 -8.38 1.81
N VAL A 80 11.66 -7.08 2.04
CA VAL A 80 11.70 -6.11 0.96
C VAL A 80 13.09 -6.15 0.36
N ILE A 81 13.13 -6.35 -0.95
CA ILE A 81 14.39 -6.49 -1.67
C ILE A 81 14.93 -5.09 -1.98
N LEU A 82 16.25 -4.93 -1.90
CA LEU A 82 16.91 -3.69 -2.28
C LEU A 82 16.71 -3.44 -3.78
N PRO A 83 16.30 -2.24 -4.20
CA PRO A 83 16.09 -1.93 -5.60
C PRO A 83 17.42 -1.96 -6.37
N ALA A 84 17.43 -2.62 -7.52
CA ALA A 84 18.54 -2.63 -8.45
C ALA A 84 18.16 -1.81 -9.69
N PHE A 85 18.65 -0.57 -9.81
CA PHE A 85 18.22 0.36 -10.87
C PHE A 85 18.57 -0.08 -12.30
N GLU A 86 19.47 -1.04 -12.45
CA GLU A 86 19.86 -1.63 -13.74
C GLU A 86 18.82 -2.63 -14.27
N LEU A 87 17.93 -3.14 -13.40
CA LEU A 87 16.94 -4.16 -13.74
C LEU A 87 15.56 -3.53 -13.91
N PRO A 88 14.71 -4.08 -14.81
CA PRO A 88 13.39 -3.52 -15.03
C PRO A 88 12.49 -3.70 -13.80
N PHE A 89 11.76 -2.64 -13.45
CA PHE A 89 10.76 -2.70 -12.40
C PHE A 89 9.41 -3.21 -12.94
N LYS A 90 8.57 -3.75 -12.05
CA LYS A 90 7.18 -4.09 -12.34
C LYS A 90 6.27 -3.33 -11.38
N LEU A 91 5.41 -2.49 -11.92
CA LEU A 91 4.43 -1.74 -11.14
C LEU A 91 3.07 -2.42 -11.23
N TYR A 92 2.64 -3.05 -10.14
CA TYR A 92 1.29 -3.57 -10.00
C TYR A 92 0.37 -2.51 -9.43
N ILE A 93 -0.79 -2.37 -10.04
CA ILE A 93 -1.78 -1.37 -9.63
C ILE A 93 -3.08 -2.07 -9.31
N ASN A 94 -3.67 -1.72 -8.17
CA ASN A 94 -4.98 -2.19 -7.77
C ASN A 94 -5.79 -1.01 -7.26
N ALA A 95 -6.81 -0.62 -8.02
CA ALA A 95 -7.70 0.46 -7.66
C ALA A 95 -9.11 -0.11 -7.42
N ALA A 96 -9.51 -0.21 -6.16
CA ALA A 96 -10.86 -0.61 -5.82
C ALA A 96 -11.72 0.64 -5.70
N CYS A 97 -12.69 0.78 -6.61
CA CYS A 97 -13.60 1.93 -6.78
C CYS A 97 -14.24 2.47 -5.48
N ILE A 98 -14.30 1.65 -4.42
CA ILE A 98 -14.98 1.97 -3.16
C ILE A 98 -14.00 2.08 -1.97
N GLN A 99 -12.79 1.51 -2.05
CA GLN A 99 -11.97 1.24 -0.87
C GLN A 99 -10.67 2.05 -0.80
N GLY A 100 -10.10 2.44 -1.94
CA GLY A 100 -8.81 3.12 -1.97
C GLY A 100 -7.97 2.83 -3.20
N LEU A 101 -6.83 3.51 -3.28
CA LEU A 101 -5.81 3.33 -4.30
C LEU A 101 -4.64 2.55 -3.70
N GLY A 102 -4.18 1.53 -4.42
CA GLY A 102 -3.04 0.71 -4.03
C GLY A 102 -2.13 0.43 -5.22
N ALA A 103 -0.83 0.47 -4.97
CA ALA A 103 0.18 0.02 -5.92
C ALA A 103 1.30 -0.74 -5.21
N ALA A 104 1.93 -1.64 -5.92
CA ALA A 104 3.07 -2.40 -5.44
C ALA A 104 4.17 -2.36 -6.50
N LEU A 105 5.35 -1.90 -6.10
CA LEU A 105 6.56 -1.92 -6.91
C LEU A 105 7.31 -3.21 -6.65
N HIS A 106 7.47 -4.00 -7.69
CA HIS A 106 8.14 -5.29 -7.67
C HIS A 106 9.37 -5.24 -8.58
N GLN A 107 10.29 -6.16 -8.35
CA GLN A 107 11.41 -6.37 -9.23
C GLN A 107 11.80 -7.85 -9.25
N ARG A 108 12.14 -8.35 -10.43
CA ARG A 108 12.66 -9.70 -10.59
C ARG A 108 14.17 -9.65 -10.35
N GLN A 109 14.63 -10.30 -9.29
CA GLN A 109 16.05 -10.40 -8.96
C GLN A 109 16.44 -11.86 -8.75
N ILE A 110 17.73 -12.14 -8.88
CA ILE A 110 18.28 -13.45 -8.53
C ILE A 110 18.65 -13.38 -7.05
N VAL A 111 17.93 -14.13 -6.22
CA VAL A 111 18.21 -14.29 -4.79
C VAL A 111 18.51 -15.76 -4.56
N ASP A 112 19.65 -16.06 -3.94
CA ASP A 112 20.09 -17.45 -3.68
C ASP A 112 20.13 -18.33 -4.95
N CYS A 113 20.64 -17.76 -6.06
CA CYS A 113 20.73 -18.41 -7.37
C CYS A 113 19.38 -18.74 -8.05
N GLU A 114 18.25 -18.30 -7.50
CA GLU A 114 16.92 -18.45 -8.11
C GLU A 114 16.31 -17.10 -8.50
N PRO A 115 15.64 -17.01 -9.67
CA PRO A 115 14.91 -15.81 -10.04
C PRO A 115 13.63 -15.69 -9.19
N ARG A 116 13.62 -14.75 -8.24
CA ARG A 116 12.46 -14.43 -7.42
C ARG A 116 11.96 -13.03 -7.73
N GLU A 117 10.64 -12.89 -7.75
CA GLU A 117 10.01 -11.58 -7.81
C GLU A 117 9.85 -11.05 -6.39
N GLY A 118 10.65 -10.04 -6.06
CA GLY A 118 10.60 -9.39 -4.77
C GLY A 118 9.79 -8.11 -4.81
N VAL A 119 9.18 -7.79 -3.67
CA VAL A 119 8.53 -6.50 -3.50
C VAL A 119 9.54 -5.50 -2.96
N ILE A 120 9.58 -4.33 -3.59
CA ILE A 120 10.39 -3.18 -3.16
C ILE A 120 9.55 -2.30 -2.25
N CYS A 121 8.33 -1.98 -2.66
CA CYS A 121 7.50 -1.04 -1.92
C CYS A 121 6.01 -1.25 -2.21
N TYR A 122 5.20 -1.24 -1.17
CA TYR A 122 3.76 -1.07 -1.26
C TYR A 122 3.38 0.39 -1.01
N ILE A 123 2.54 0.95 -1.86
CA ILE A 123 1.94 2.27 -1.63
C ILE A 123 0.43 2.11 -1.56
N SER A 124 -0.19 2.75 -0.60
CA SER A 124 -1.65 2.78 -0.50
C SER A 124 -2.14 4.12 0.05
N ARG A 125 -3.29 4.59 -0.46
CA ARG A 125 -3.99 5.75 0.09
C ARG A 125 -5.50 5.58 -0.02
N LYS A 126 -6.22 6.30 0.84
CA LYS A 126 -7.68 6.43 0.72
C LYS A 126 -8.04 7.35 -0.44
N LEU A 127 -9.18 7.09 -1.06
CA LEU A 127 -9.78 7.99 -2.06
C LEU A 127 -10.28 9.26 -1.37
N LYS A 128 -10.16 10.40 -2.06
CA LYS A 128 -10.84 11.63 -1.66
C LYS A 128 -12.33 11.55 -2.00
N ASP A 129 -13.16 12.35 -1.35
CA ASP A 129 -14.62 12.37 -1.59
C ASP A 129 -14.96 12.69 -3.06
N SER A 130 -14.16 13.54 -3.71
CA SER A 130 -14.31 13.82 -5.15
C SER A 130 -13.98 12.62 -6.03
N GLU A 131 -12.97 11.84 -5.64
CA GLU A 131 -12.45 10.67 -6.37
C GLU A 131 -13.35 9.44 -6.15
N ALA A 132 -14.10 9.38 -5.05
CA ALA A 132 -15.04 8.30 -4.76
C ALA A 132 -16.21 8.20 -5.76
N ARG A 133 -16.43 9.26 -6.56
CA ARG A 133 -17.46 9.30 -7.62
C ARG A 133 -16.96 8.82 -8.98
N TYR A 134 -15.67 8.52 -9.10
CA TYR A 134 -15.09 8.05 -10.36
C TYR A 134 -15.50 6.63 -10.68
N GLY A 135 -15.71 6.35 -11.97
CA GLY A 135 -15.92 4.99 -12.44
C GLY A 135 -14.65 4.14 -12.29
N ALA A 136 -14.77 2.82 -12.32
CA ALA A 136 -13.65 1.88 -12.13
C ALA A 136 -12.41 2.23 -12.99
N ILE A 137 -12.62 2.52 -14.28
CA ILE A 137 -11.55 2.90 -15.22
C ILE A 137 -10.85 4.20 -14.82
N GLN A 138 -11.62 5.23 -14.48
CA GLN A 138 -11.06 6.53 -14.06
C GLN A 138 -10.27 6.38 -12.76
N THR A 139 -10.76 5.56 -11.83
CA THR A 139 -10.08 5.26 -10.57
C THR A 139 -8.79 4.49 -10.79
N GLU A 140 -8.75 3.55 -11.74
CA GLU A 140 -7.51 2.85 -12.13
C GLU A 140 -6.49 3.79 -12.79
N CYS A 141 -6.92 4.67 -13.70
CA CYS A 141 -6.06 5.70 -14.31
C CYS A 141 -5.50 6.67 -13.26
N LEU A 142 -6.34 7.11 -12.33
CA LEU A 142 -5.93 7.93 -11.19
C LEU A 142 -4.91 7.19 -10.33
N CYS A 143 -5.11 5.90 -10.08
CA CYS A 143 -4.18 5.07 -9.34
C CYS A 143 -2.80 5.01 -10.01
N LEU A 144 -2.77 4.88 -11.34
CA LEU A 144 -1.55 4.90 -12.13
C LEU A 144 -0.83 6.25 -12.06
N ALA A 145 -1.52 7.35 -12.35
CA ALA A 145 -0.93 8.68 -12.29
C ALA A 145 -0.36 8.98 -10.89
N TRP A 146 -1.13 8.63 -9.85
CA TRP A 146 -0.67 8.79 -8.47
C TRP A 146 0.52 7.90 -8.11
N ALA A 147 0.53 6.64 -8.58
CA ALA A 147 1.64 5.72 -8.31
C ALA A 147 2.94 6.18 -8.97
N LEU A 148 2.87 6.68 -10.22
CA LEU A 148 4.01 7.24 -10.93
C LEU A 148 4.56 8.49 -10.22
N ASP A 149 3.69 9.43 -9.84
CA ASP A 149 4.08 10.62 -9.08
C ASP A 149 4.72 10.25 -7.74
N LYS A 150 4.17 9.25 -7.04
CA LYS A 150 4.74 8.83 -5.76
C LYS A 150 6.04 8.06 -5.91
N LEU A 151 6.20 7.24 -6.94
CA LEU A 151 7.38 6.40 -7.13
C LEU A 151 8.39 7.01 -8.11
N HIS A 152 8.31 8.31 -8.40
CA HIS A 152 9.20 8.99 -9.35
C HIS A 152 10.68 8.72 -9.04
N TYR A 153 11.05 8.74 -7.76
CA TYR A 153 12.41 8.48 -7.30
C TYR A 153 12.95 7.07 -7.61
N TYR A 154 12.08 6.10 -7.92
CA TYR A 154 12.49 4.78 -8.41
C TYR A 154 12.36 4.62 -9.93
N LEU A 155 11.36 5.27 -10.52
CA LEU A 155 10.97 5.04 -11.91
C LEU A 155 11.64 6.01 -12.89
N GLU A 156 12.11 7.16 -12.42
CA GLU A 156 12.79 8.15 -13.25
C GLU A 156 14.11 7.58 -13.79
N GLY A 157 14.23 7.50 -15.12
CA GLY A 157 15.39 6.93 -15.80
C GLY A 157 15.43 5.39 -15.85
N ALA A 158 14.48 4.69 -15.23
CA ALA A 158 14.42 3.23 -15.21
C ALA A 158 13.39 2.68 -16.21
N VAL A 159 13.66 1.48 -16.73
CA VAL A 159 12.67 0.72 -17.52
C VAL A 159 11.72 0.03 -16.56
N PHE A 160 10.41 0.16 -16.77
CA PHE A 160 9.42 -0.53 -15.96
C PHE A 160 8.22 -1.02 -16.77
N GLU A 161 7.64 -2.15 -16.34
CA GLU A 161 6.39 -2.68 -16.88
C GLU A 161 5.24 -2.34 -15.93
N VAL A 162 4.14 -1.81 -16.48
CA VAL A 162 2.91 -1.58 -15.72
C VAL A 162 1.96 -2.77 -15.86
N CYS A 163 1.73 -3.45 -14.74
CA CYS A 163 0.77 -4.53 -14.60
C CYS A 163 -0.56 -3.97 -14.06
N THR A 164 -1.46 -3.59 -14.97
CA THR A 164 -2.82 -3.15 -14.66
C THR A 164 -3.86 -4.05 -15.32
N ALA A 165 -5.07 -4.09 -14.74
CA ALA A 165 -6.23 -4.70 -15.39
C ALA A 165 -6.68 -3.91 -16.64
N LEU A 166 -6.22 -2.65 -16.79
CA LEU A 166 -6.42 -1.79 -17.95
C LEU A 166 -5.65 -2.22 -19.21
N LYS A 167 -4.89 -3.33 -19.21
CA LYS A 167 -4.27 -3.87 -20.44
C LYS A 167 -5.32 -4.08 -21.56
N SER A 168 -6.57 -4.39 -21.21
CA SER A 168 -7.70 -4.46 -22.16
C SER A 168 -8.09 -3.10 -22.76
N LEU A 169 -7.94 -2.03 -21.99
CA LEU A 169 -8.29 -0.66 -22.38
C LEU A 169 -7.20 0.01 -23.22
N LEU A 170 -5.93 -0.30 -22.97
CA LEU A 170 -4.81 0.10 -23.83
C LEU A 170 -4.91 -0.52 -25.23
N ASN A 171 -5.56 -1.69 -25.34
CA ASN A 171 -5.84 -2.36 -26.60
C ASN A 171 -7.16 -1.92 -27.26
N MET A 172 -7.93 -1.02 -26.65
CA MET A 172 -9.15 -0.47 -27.28
C MET A 172 -8.78 0.53 -28.37
N LYS A 173 -9.06 0.17 -29.62
CA LYS A 173 -8.91 1.04 -30.80
C LYS A 173 -9.96 2.16 -30.90
N THR A 174 -10.95 2.18 -30.00
CA THR A 174 -12.12 3.07 -30.09
C THR A 174 -12.12 4.10 -28.96
N THR A 175 -11.96 5.37 -29.30
CA THR A 175 -11.96 6.49 -28.36
C THR A 175 -13.37 6.73 -27.80
N ASN A 176 -13.60 6.37 -26.53
CA ASN A 176 -14.87 6.67 -25.88
C ASN A 176 -14.84 8.12 -25.36
N ARG A 177 -15.66 9.02 -25.92
CA ARG A 177 -15.67 10.47 -25.62
C ARG A 177 -15.84 10.80 -24.13
N LYS A 178 -16.38 9.89 -23.33
CA LYS A 178 -16.50 10.04 -21.87
C LYS A 178 -15.17 9.96 -21.11
N MET A 179 -14.11 9.43 -21.72
CA MET A 179 -12.78 9.33 -21.10
C MET A 179 -11.89 10.57 -21.35
N LEU A 180 -12.31 11.49 -22.22
CA LEU A 180 -11.56 12.70 -22.60
C LEU A 180 -11.96 13.96 -21.80
N ARG A 181 -12.89 13.83 -20.84
CA ARG A 181 -13.39 14.94 -20.01
C ARG A 181 -12.90 14.81 -18.58
#